data_AF-A0A1V5CK80-F1
#
_entry.id   AF-A0A1V5CK80-F1
#
_cell.length_a   1.000
_cell.length_b   1.000
_cell.length_c   1.000
_cell.angle_alpha   90.00
_cell.angle_beta   90.00
_cell.angle_gamma   90.00
#
_symmetry.space_group_name_H-M   'P 1'
#
loop_
_entity.id
_entity.type
_entity.pdbx_description
1 polymer ?
#
loop_
_entity_poly.entity_id
_entity_poly.type
_entity_poly.pdbx_seq_one_letter_code
_entity_poly.pdbx_strand_id
1 'polypeptide(L)'
;MKFSVIFVMVFMLVCYGCASSPTQYDQKDATSAADKARLEQEEVLKRKAEEARITEENLTKARQEKERLLQEKIGTAPLTDIYFDYDSYAIRSDDLSRLKEIGDWLKLNKDIPIILEGHCDERGTIEYNLALGQKRAEVVRNHLANVGVEEKRVKVISYGKEMPADHGHTEEAWAKNRRVHFAFDRQRGVNR
;
A
#
# COMPACT_ATOMS: atom_id res chain seq x y z
N MET A 1 37.47 16.38 63.73
CA MET A 1 38.74 17.16 63.69
C MET A 1 38.78 17.84 62.32
N LYS A 2 38.67 19.16 62.10
CA LYS A 2 38.77 20.37 62.92
C LYS A 2 37.59 21.32 62.60
N PHE A 3 37.11 22.00 63.64
CA PHE A 3 36.14 23.10 63.66
C PHE A 3 36.83 24.46 63.46
N SER A 4 36.08 25.47 62.98
CA SER A 4 36.03 26.88 63.45
C SER A 4 35.21 27.71 62.43
N VAL A 5 33.93 28.06 62.64
CA VAL A 5 33.32 29.06 63.58
C VAL A 5 33.79 30.49 63.19
N ILE A 6 32.95 31.46 62.82
CA ILE A 6 32.16 32.43 63.64
C ILE A 6 31.35 33.30 62.63
N PHE A 7 30.00 33.29 62.51
CA PHE A 7 28.90 33.89 63.31
C PHE A 7 28.97 35.43 63.51
N VAL A 8 28.04 36.21 62.95
CA VAL A 8 27.25 37.27 63.65
C VAL A 8 26.12 37.75 62.72
N MET A 9 24.87 37.42 63.09
CA MET A 9 23.65 38.16 62.76
C MET A 9 23.60 39.47 63.56
N VAL A 10 23.18 40.58 62.95
CA VAL A 10 22.41 41.63 63.66
C VAL A 10 21.26 42.10 62.77
N PHE A 11 20.09 42.19 63.40
CA PHE A 11 18.74 42.39 62.90
C PHE A 11 18.28 43.83 63.23
N MET A 12 17.23 44.30 62.54
CA MET A 12 16.41 45.51 62.83
C MET A 12 17.04 46.88 62.51
N LEU A 13 16.35 47.88 61.94
CA LEU A 13 14.98 48.31 62.17
C LEU A 13 14.46 49.17 60.99
N VAL A 14 13.16 49.04 60.71
CA VAL A 14 12.37 49.73 59.68
C VAL A 14 12.15 51.21 60.01
N CYS A 15 12.20 52.09 59.00
CA CYS A 15 11.44 53.36 59.00
C CYS A 15 10.97 53.73 57.57
N TYR A 16 9.65 53.64 57.41
CA TYR A 16 8.71 54.38 56.57
C TYR A 16 9.20 55.45 55.58
N GLY A 17 8.68 55.37 54.35
CA GLY A 17 8.50 56.50 53.44
C GLY A 17 7.27 56.27 52.54
N CYS A 18 6.22 57.06 52.72
CA CYS A 18 4.98 57.02 51.95
C CYS A 18 5.05 57.87 50.66
N ALA A 19 4.35 57.37 49.65
CA ALA A 19 3.49 58.10 48.72
C ALA A 19 4.09 59.21 47.82
N SER A 20 4.35 58.83 46.57
CA SER A 20 3.82 59.58 45.42
C SER A 20 3.24 58.55 44.45
N SER A 21 1.97 58.74 44.08
CA SER A 21 1.23 57.82 43.24
C SER A 21 1.86 57.77 41.84
N PRO A 22 2.28 56.59 41.33
CA PRO A 22 2.53 56.51 39.91
C PRO A 22 1.17 56.68 39.23
N THR A 23 1.11 57.70 38.39
CA THR A 23 0.09 57.88 37.36
C THR A 23 -0.15 56.52 36.68
N GLN A 24 -1.36 55.96 36.87
CA GLN A 24 -1.86 54.86 36.06
C GLN A 24 -2.03 55.36 34.62
N TYR A 25 -0.94 55.41 33.87
CA TYR A 25 -0.99 55.33 32.43
C TYR A 25 -0.61 53.90 32.05
N ASP A 26 -1.66 53.15 31.74
CA ASP A 26 -1.69 52.18 30.65
C ASP A 26 -0.79 50.92 30.73
N GLN A 27 -1.02 50.09 31.77
CA GLN A 27 -0.43 48.72 31.86
C GLN A 27 -1.47 47.59 31.67
N LYS A 28 -2.75 47.95 31.54
CA LYS A 28 -3.84 47.00 31.24
C LYS A 28 -4.00 46.72 29.74
N ASP A 29 -3.58 47.63 28.86
CA ASP A 29 -3.91 47.52 27.44
C ASP A 29 -2.85 46.70 26.67
N ALA A 30 -1.58 46.71 27.10
CA ALA A 30 -0.50 45.91 26.50
C ALA A 30 -0.56 44.40 26.84
N THR A 31 -0.99 44.04 28.06
CA THR A 31 -1.17 42.64 28.50
C THR A 31 -2.46 42.04 27.91
N SER A 32 -3.53 42.83 27.84
CA SER A 32 -4.78 42.50 27.14
C SER A 32 -4.57 42.17 25.66
N ALA A 33 -3.77 42.96 24.94
CA ALA A 33 -3.49 42.73 23.52
C ALA A 33 -2.69 41.44 23.28
N ALA A 34 -1.68 41.15 24.13
CA ALA A 34 -0.88 39.94 24.03
C ALA A 34 -1.68 38.67 24.39
N ASP A 35 -2.54 38.73 25.41
CA ASP A 35 -3.43 37.62 25.79
C ASP A 35 -4.49 37.35 24.71
N LYS A 36 -5.06 38.40 24.11
CA LYS A 36 -6.00 38.28 23.00
C LYS A 36 -5.36 37.64 21.76
N ALA A 37 -4.15 38.06 21.39
CA ALA A 37 -3.40 37.46 20.28
C ALA A 37 -3.06 35.98 20.52
N ARG A 38 -2.74 35.59 21.75
CA ARG A 38 -2.49 34.19 22.12
C ARG A 38 -3.76 33.33 22.01
N LEU A 39 -4.90 33.82 22.47
CA LEU A 39 -6.19 33.13 22.36
C LEU A 39 -6.62 32.97 20.90
N GLU A 40 -6.45 34.00 20.07
CA GLU A 40 -6.72 33.92 18.63
C GLU A 40 -5.81 32.89 17.93
N GLN A 41 -4.53 32.85 18.28
CA GLN A 41 -3.60 31.84 17.75
C GLN A 41 -3.98 30.41 18.18
N GLU A 42 -4.43 30.21 19.42
CA GLU A 42 -4.89 28.91 19.91
C GLU A 42 -6.16 28.44 19.19
N GLU A 43 -7.12 29.35 18.94
CA GLU A 43 -8.30 29.04 18.14
C GLU A 43 -7.96 28.67 16.70
N VAL A 44 -7.05 29.42 16.07
CA VAL A 44 -6.57 29.11 14.72
C VAL A 44 -5.89 27.74 14.69
N LEU A 45 -5.09 27.39 15.71
CA LEU A 45 -4.46 26.08 15.81
C LEU A 45 -5.50 24.97 15.97
N LYS A 46 -6.52 25.17 16.81
CA LYS A 46 -7.63 24.23 16.99
C LYS A 46 -8.43 24.02 15.71
N ARG A 47 -8.75 25.09 14.97
CA ARG A 47 -9.44 25.00 13.68
C ARG A 47 -8.62 24.25 12.65
N LYS A 48 -7.32 24.56 12.53
CA LYS A 48 -6.40 23.82 11.65
C LYS A 48 -6.28 22.35 12.02
N ALA A 49 -6.20 22.03 13.30
CA ALA A 49 -6.15 20.65 13.78
C ALA A 49 -7.45 19.89 13.44
N GLU A 50 -8.61 20.54 13.59
CA GLU A 50 -9.89 19.95 13.24
C GLU A 50 -10.07 19.78 11.73
N GLU A 51 -9.67 20.77 10.93
CA GLU A 51 -9.64 20.66 9.45
C GLU A 51 -8.73 19.52 8.98
N ALA A 52 -7.56 19.36 9.60
CA ALA A 52 -6.65 18.25 9.30
C ALA A 52 -7.28 16.90 9.64
N ARG A 53 -7.94 16.79 10.80
CA ARG A 53 -8.66 15.58 11.24
C ARG A 53 -9.79 15.20 10.28
N ILE A 54 -10.61 16.18 9.90
CA ILE A 54 -11.70 15.97 8.93
C ILE A 54 -11.14 15.56 7.56
N THR A 55 -10.03 16.18 7.14
CA THR A 55 -9.37 15.83 5.87
C THR A 55 -8.87 14.40 5.88
N GLU A 56 -8.22 13.96 6.96
CA GLU A 56 -7.75 12.58 7.14
C GLU A 56 -8.91 11.58 7.16
N GLU A 57 -10.00 11.89 7.85
CA GLU A 57 -11.22 11.07 7.87
C GLU A 57 -11.83 10.92 6.47
N ASN A 58 -11.89 12.00 5.69
CA ASN A 58 -12.39 11.95 4.32
C ASN A 58 -11.47 11.14 3.40
N LEU A 59 -10.15 11.29 3.54
CA LEU A 59 -9.15 10.51 2.81
C LEU A 59 -9.26 9.01 3.12
N THR A 60 -9.45 8.65 4.39
CA THR A 60 -9.60 7.25 4.80
C THR A 60 -10.88 6.63 4.26
N LYS A 61 -12.02 7.33 4.35
CA LYS A 61 -13.29 6.88 3.74
C LYS A 61 -13.17 6.70 2.23
N ALA A 62 -12.54 7.65 1.53
CA ALA A 62 -12.33 7.55 0.08
C ALA A 62 -11.44 6.35 -0.30
N ARG A 63 -10.40 6.05 0.50
CA ARG A 63 -9.54 4.87 0.30
C ARG A 63 -10.32 3.57 0.52
N GLN A 64 -11.13 3.49 1.58
CA GLN A 64 -11.95 2.33 1.87
C GLN A 64 -12.96 2.05 0.76
N GLU A 65 -13.62 3.09 0.27
CA GLU A 65 -14.56 2.97 -0.84
C GLU A 65 -13.87 2.52 -2.12
N LYS A 66 -12.70 3.10 -2.42
CA LYS A 66 -11.88 2.67 -3.56
C LYS A 66 -11.49 1.20 -3.47
N GLU A 67 -11.05 0.74 -2.30
CA GLU A 67 -10.69 -0.66 -2.08
C GLU A 67 -11.90 -1.59 -2.24
N ARG A 68 -13.06 -1.20 -1.70
CA ARG A 68 -14.32 -1.95 -1.85
C ARG A 68 -14.69 -2.14 -3.32
N LEU A 69 -14.65 -1.06 -4.10
CA LEU A 69 -14.93 -1.09 -5.54
C LEU A 69 -13.90 -1.95 -6.30
N LEU A 70 -12.63 -1.90 -5.89
CA LEU A 70 -11.58 -2.74 -6.47
C LEU A 70 -11.84 -4.22 -6.20
N GLN A 71 -12.22 -4.59 -4.97
CA GLN A 71 -12.55 -5.96 -4.60
C GLN A 71 -13.78 -6.47 -5.36
N GLU A 72 -14.80 -5.63 -5.53
CA GLU A 72 -15.98 -5.96 -6.33
C GLU A 72 -15.60 -6.26 -7.79
N LYS A 73 -14.81 -5.39 -8.43
CA LYS A 73 -14.29 -5.64 -9.78
C LYS A 73 -13.53 -6.96 -9.84
N ILE A 74 -12.57 -7.17 -8.93
CA ILE A 74 -11.77 -8.40 -8.84
C ILE A 74 -12.65 -9.65 -8.74
N GLY A 75 -13.72 -9.61 -7.93
CA GLY A 75 -14.64 -10.72 -7.76
C GLY A 75 -15.43 -11.10 -9.01
N THR A 76 -15.54 -10.19 -9.99
CA THR A 76 -16.22 -10.41 -11.28
C THR A 76 -15.27 -10.74 -12.43
N ALA A 77 -13.96 -10.86 -12.15
CA ALA A 77 -12.97 -11.05 -13.19
C ALA A 77 -13.03 -12.47 -13.79
N PRO A 78 -13.02 -12.62 -15.13
CA PRO A 78 -13.08 -13.93 -15.80
C PRO A 78 -11.69 -14.61 -15.86
N LEU A 79 -10.85 -14.38 -14.84
CA LEU A 79 -9.49 -14.90 -14.83
C LEU A 79 -9.52 -16.42 -14.62
N THR A 80 -9.08 -17.14 -15.64
CA THR A 80 -9.05 -18.60 -15.66
C THR A 80 -7.69 -19.06 -16.20
N ASP A 81 -7.22 -20.18 -15.67
CA ASP A 81 -5.91 -20.71 -16.01
C ASP A 81 -5.89 -21.21 -17.47
N ILE A 82 -4.74 -21.04 -18.12
CA ILE A 82 -4.49 -21.50 -19.50
C ILE A 82 -3.60 -22.72 -19.43
N TYR A 83 -3.98 -23.80 -20.11
CA TYR A 83 -3.32 -25.10 -20.00
C TYR A 83 -2.49 -25.43 -21.24
N PHE A 84 -1.44 -26.22 -21.03
CA PHE A 84 -0.48 -26.53 -22.08
C PHE A 84 -0.26 -28.04 -22.21
N ASP A 85 0.07 -28.44 -23.44
CA ASP A 85 0.53 -29.78 -23.73
C ASP A 85 1.91 -30.06 -23.11
N TYR A 86 2.23 -31.35 -23.02
CA TYR A 86 3.53 -31.78 -22.55
C TYR A 86 4.64 -31.16 -23.40
N ASP A 87 5.68 -30.67 -22.72
CA ASP A 87 6.84 -30.03 -23.33
C ASP A 87 6.54 -28.87 -24.30
N SER A 88 5.40 -28.21 -24.12
CA SER A 88 4.91 -27.17 -25.03
C SER A 88 4.63 -25.86 -24.31
N TYR A 89 4.87 -24.75 -25.01
CA TYR A 89 4.39 -23.41 -24.67
C TYR A 89 3.43 -22.87 -25.73
N ALA A 90 2.96 -23.70 -26.67
CA ALA A 90 1.97 -23.25 -27.64
C ALA A 90 0.61 -23.06 -26.95
N ILE A 91 0.00 -21.89 -27.13
CA ILE A 91 -1.38 -21.64 -26.72
C ILE A 91 -2.29 -22.48 -27.62
N ARG A 92 -3.19 -23.25 -27.02
CA ARG A 92 -4.15 -24.07 -27.76
C ARG A 92 -5.24 -23.20 -28.37
N SER A 93 -5.81 -23.63 -29.48
CA SER A 93 -6.79 -22.85 -30.24
C SER A 93 -8.09 -22.59 -29.48
N ASP A 94 -8.49 -23.54 -28.62
CA ASP A 94 -9.66 -23.45 -27.75
C ASP A 94 -9.50 -22.44 -26.60
N ASP A 95 -8.26 -22.13 -26.21
CA ASP A 95 -7.95 -21.11 -25.20
C ASP A 95 -7.97 -19.68 -25.75
N LEU A 96 -8.00 -19.50 -27.08
CA LEU A 96 -7.97 -18.16 -27.69
C LEU A 96 -9.22 -17.33 -27.37
N SER A 97 -10.40 -17.96 -27.29
CA SER A 97 -11.65 -17.27 -26.94
C SER A 97 -11.63 -16.79 -25.48
N ARG A 98 -11.11 -17.62 -24.57
CA ARG A 98 -10.92 -17.31 -23.15
C ARG A 98 -9.91 -16.18 -22.96
N LEU A 99 -8.77 -16.23 -23.64
CA LEU A 99 -7.77 -15.16 -23.61
C LEU A 99 -8.32 -13.84 -24.13
N LYS A 100 -9.18 -13.89 -25.16
CA LYS A 100 -9.88 -12.70 -25.65
C LYS A 100 -10.81 -12.10 -24.58
N GLU A 101 -11.61 -12.93 -23.92
CA GLU A 101 -12.51 -12.48 -22.84
C GLU A 101 -11.72 -11.83 -21.69
N ILE A 102 -10.66 -12.48 -21.23
CA ILE A 102 -9.75 -11.92 -20.22
C ILE A 102 -9.16 -10.59 -20.69
N GLY A 103 -8.68 -10.52 -21.92
CA GLY A 103 -8.13 -9.30 -22.51
C GLY A 103 -9.14 -8.16 -22.59
N ASP A 104 -10.38 -8.45 -22.99
CA ASP A 104 -11.47 -7.47 -23.05
C ASP A 104 -11.81 -6.93 -21.65
N TRP A 105 -11.88 -7.81 -20.65
CA TRP A 105 -12.09 -7.41 -19.26
C TRP A 105 -10.94 -6.54 -18.71
N LEU A 106 -9.68 -6.89 -19.00
CA LEU A 106 -8.50 -6.12 -18.56
C LEU A 106 -8.41 -4.74 -19.22
N LYS A 107 -8.95 -4.58 -20.43
CA LYS A 107 -9.04 -3.28 -21.11
C LYS A 107 -10.07 -2.36 -20.48
N LEU A 108 -11.16 -2.90 -19.95
CA LEU A 108 -12.16 -2.14 -19.21
C LEU A 108 -11.67 -1.76 -17.81
N ASN A 109 -10.88 -2.63 -17.18
CA ASN A 109 -10.39 -2.45 -15.81
C ASN A 109 -8.92 -2.03 -15.78
N LYS A 110 -8.59 -0.86 -16.32
CA LYS A 110 -7.21 -0.39 -16.53
C LYS A 110 -6.39 -0.19 -15.26
N ASP A 111 -7.08 -0.01 -14.14
CA ASP A 111 -6.54 0.19 -12.80
C ASP A 111 -6.05 -1.10 -12.13
N ILE A 112 -6.28 -2.27 -12.75
CA ILE A 112 -5.98 -3.58 -12.17
C ILE A 112 -4.76 -4.20 -12.86
N PRO A 113 -3.58 -4.23 -12.22
CA PRO A 113 -2.43 -4.98 -12.70
C PRO A 113 -2.56 -6.48 -12.36
N ILE A 114 -1.95 -7.32 -13.18
CA ILE A 114 -1.95 -8.78 -13.02
C ILE A 114 -0.54 -9.37 -13.10
N ILE A 115 -0.41 -10.58 -12.58
CA ILE A 115 0.76 -11.44 -12.65
C ILE A 115 0.35 -12.72 -13.37
N LEU A 116 1.14 -13.12 -14.36
CA LEU A 116 1.05 -14.42 -15.01
C LEU A 116 2.10 -15.34 -14.40
N GLU A 117 1.65 -16.41 -13.77
CA GLU A 117 2.48 -17.38 -13.09
C GLU A 117 2.60 -18.63 -13.96
N GLY A 118 3.80 -18.92 -14.46
CA GLY A 118 4.06 -20.05 -15.34
C GLY A 118 4.49 -21.30 -14.58
N HIS A 119 3.75 -22.39 -14.76
CA HIS A 119 3.95 -23.68 -14.09
C HIS A 119 4.19 -24.83 -15.08
N CYS A 120 4.89 -25.86 -14.60
CA CYS A 120 5.18 -27.10 -15.30
C CYS A 120 4.82 -28.31 -14.42
N ASP A 121 4.71 -29.48 -15.06
CA ASP A 121 4.64 -30.74 -14.31
C ASP A 121 6.03 -31.14 -13.78
N GLU A 122 6.08 -32.20 -12.97
CA GLU A 122 7.27 -32.55 -12.18
C GLU A 122 8.45 -33.08 -13.01
N ARG A 123 8.20 -33.45 -14.26
CA ARG A 123 9.18 -34.10 -15.15
C ARG A 123 10.18 -33.07 -15.68
N GLY A 124 11.43 -33.49 -15.87
CA GLY A 124 12.52 -32.62 -16.29
C GLY A 124 13.26 -31.92 -15.14
N THR A 125 14.32 -31.18 -15.46
CA THR A 125 15.11 -30.45 -14.46
C THR A 125 14.39 -29.20 -13.96
N ILE A 126 14.80 -28.68 -12.81
CA ILE A 126 14.22 -27.46 -12.24
C ILE A 126 14.48 -26.28 -13.19
N GLU A 127 15.71 -26.14 -13.68
CA GLU A 127 16.14 -25.05 -14.57
C GLU A 127 15.38 -25.08 -15.89
N TYR A 128 15.16 -26.28 -16.43
CA TYR A 128 14.37 -26.46 -17.65
C TYR A 128 12.93 -26.00 -17.44
N ASN A 129 12.30 -26.44 -16.36
CA ASN A 129 10.91 -26.10 -16.06
C ASN A 129 10.72 -24.62 -15.69
N LEU A 130 11.71 -23.98 -15.06
CA LEU A 130 11.72 -22.53 -14.88
C LEU A 130 11.74 -21.80 -16.22
N ALA A 131 12.58 -22.24 -17.17
CA ALA A 131 12.61 -21.65 -18.50
C ALA A 131 11.32 -21.92 -19.31
N LEU A 132 10.76 -23.13 -19.22
CA LEU A 132 9.53 -23.49 -19.92
C LEU A 132 8.31 -22.74 -19.34
N GLY A 133 8.21 -22.66 -18.01
CA GLY A 133 7.17 -21.88 -17.34
C GLY A 133 7.26 -20.39 -17.69
N GLN A 134 8.47 -19.83 -17.76
CA GLN A 134 8.69 -18.45 -18.22
C GLN A 134 8.14 -18.24 -19.64
N LYS A 135 8.51 -19.12 -20.59
CA LYS A 135 8.02 -19.05 -21.98
C LYS A 135 6.49 -19.14 -22.07
N ARG A 136 5.86 -20.03 -21.29
CA ARG A 136 4.40 -20.16 -21.22
C ARG A 136 3.73 -18.85 -20.80
N ALA A 137 4.22 -18.25 -19.72
CA ALA A 137 3.65 -17.00 -19.23
C ALA A 137 3.93 -15.82 -20.20
N GLU A 138 5.09 -15.80 -20.86
CA GLU A 138 5.42 -14.79 -21.87
C GLU A 138 4.53 -14.87 -23.10
N VAL A 139 4.24 -16.06 -23.64
CA VAL A 139 3.33 -16.14 -24.80
C VAL A 139 1.92 -15.69 -24.46
N VAL A 140 1.44 -15.97 -23.24
CA VAL A 140 0.15 -15.47 -22.77
C VAL A 140 0.18 -13.95 -22.64
N ARG A 141 1.23 -13.38 -22.04
CA ARG A 141 1.43 -11.92 -21.98
C ARG A 141 1.41 -11.29 -23.36
N ASN A 142 2.15 -11.85 -24.31
CA ASN A 142 2.24 -11.33 -25.67
C ASN A 142 0.90 -11.41 -26.39
N HIS A 143 0.13 -12.48 -26.16
CA HIS A 143 -1.24 -12.57 -26.68
C HIS A 143 -2.15 -11.47 -26.09
N LEU A 144 -2.10 -11.24 -24.77
CA LEU A 144 -2.84 -10.16 -24.12
C LEU A 144 -2.44 -8.78 -24.68
N ALA A 145 -1.15 -8.56 -24.93
CA ALA A 145 -0.65 -7.35 -25.58
C ALA A 145 -1.23 -7.16 -26.98
N ASN A 146 -1.25 -8.22 -27.78
CA ASN A 146 -1.82 -8.21 -29.14
C ASN A 146 -3.31 -7.85 -29.17
N VAL A 147 -4.08 -8.22 -28.13
CA VAL A 147 -5.51 -7.85 -28.00
C VAL A 147 -5.72 -6.49 -27.32
N GLY A 148 -4.65 -5.76 -27.01
CA GLY A 148 -4.67 -4.37 -26.56
C GLY A 148 -4.48 -4.14 -25.06
N VAL A 149 -4.05 -5.14 -24.30
CA VAL A 149 -3.67 -4.97 -22.88
C VAL A 149 -2.29 -4.36 -22.80
N GLU A 150 -2.11 -3.32 -21.98
CA GLU A 150 -0.81 -2.67 -21.83
C GLU A 150 0.20 -3.57 -21.10
N GLU A 151 1.35 -3.86 -21.71
CA GLU A 151 2.34 -4.81 -21.20
C GLU A 151 2.84 -4.48 -19.78
N LYS A 152 3.01 -3.19 -19.46
CA LYS A 152 3.50 -2.76 -18.14
C LYS A 152 2.59 -3.17 -16.98
N ARG A 153 1.34 -3.55 -17.27
CA ARG A 153 0.35 -4.01 -16.29
C ARG A 153 0.38 -5.51 -16.06
N VAL A 154 1.16 -6.25 -16.85
CA VAL A 154 1.22 -7.71 -16.83
C VAL A 154 2.63 -8.14 -16.47
N LYS A 155 2.83 -8.54 -15.22
CA LYS A 155 4.09 -9.14 -14.77
C LYS A 155 4.11 -10.62 -15.11
N VAL A 156 5.29 -11.17 -15.29
CA VAL A 156 5.50 -12.60 -15.50
C VAL A 156 6.41 -13.13 -14.40
N ILE A 157 6.03 -14.27 -13.82
CA ILE A 157 6.82 -15.04 -12.86
C ILE A 157 6.76 -16.50 -13.31
N SER A 158 7.88 -17.21 -13.24
CA SER A 158 7.86 -18.67 -13.39
C SER A 158 8.17 -19.36 -12.07
N TYR A 159 7.33 -20.33 -11.72
CA TYR A 159 7.59 -21.25 -10.62
C TYR A 159 8.11 -22.61 -11.10
N GLY A 160 8.17 -22.83 -12.43
CA GLY A 160 8.50 -24.13 -13.00
C GLY A 160 7.64 -25.22 -12.36
N LYS A 161 8.29 -26.21 -11.75
CA LYS A 161 7.61 -27.34 -11.09
C LYS A 161 7.45 -27.20 -9.57
N GLU A 162 7.88 -26.08 -8.98
CA GLU A 162 7.96 -25.92 -7.51
C GLU A 162 6.60 -25.68 -6.86
N MET A 163 5.61 -25.22 -7.62
CA MET A 163 4.27 -24.87 -7.13
C MET A 163 3.19 -25.64 -7.91
N PRO A 164 3.06 -26.97 -7.74
CA PRO A 164 2.05 -27.76 -8.42
C PRO A 164 0.64 -27.39 -7.93
N ALA A 165 -0.35 -27.44 -8.82
CA ALA A 165 -1.77 -27.38 -8.44
C ALA A 165 -2.28 -28.74 -7.95
N ASP A 166 -1.72 -29.83 -8.49
CA ASP A 166 -2.05 -31.20 -8.12
C ASP A 166 -0.74 -31.95 -7.85
N HIS A 167 -0.60 -32.51 -6.65
CA HIS A 167 0.61 -33.25 -6.25
C HIS A 167 0.64 -34.70 -6.76
N GLY A 168 -0.38 -35.13 -7.51
CA GLY A 168 -0.41 -36.48 -8.09
C GLY A 168 0.68 -36.70 -9.14
N HIS A 169 1.04 -37.98 -9.31
CA HIS A 169 2.06 -38.46 -10.25
C HIS A 169 1.42 -39.16 -11.45
N THR A 170 0.33 -38.59 -11.97
CA THR A 170 -0.43 -39.15 -13.10
C THR A 170 -0.61 -38.10 -14.20
N GLU A 171 -0.94 -38.52 -15.42
CA GLU A 171 -1.15 -37.58 -16.53
C GLU A 171 -2.25 -36.56 -16.25
N GLU A 172 -3.28 -36.92 -15.48
CA GLU A 172 -4.35 -36.01 -15.06
C GLU A 172 -3.81 -34.90 -14.16
N ALA A 173 -2.96 -35.23 -13.20
CA ALA A 173 -2.33 -34.25 -12.31
C ALA A 173 -1.32 -33.38 -13.08
N TRP A 174 -0.50 -34.00 -13.93
CA TRP A 174 0.47 -33.28 -14.77
C TRP A 174 -0.22 -32.31 -15.73
N ALA A 175 -1.36 -32.69 -16.32
CA ALA A 175 -2.14 -31.80 -17.18
C ALA A 175 -2.62 -30.54 -16.43
N LYS A 176 -3.03 -30.66 -15.17
CA LYS A 176 -3.38 -29.51 -14.33
C LYS A 176 -2.17 -28.65 -13.97
N ASN A 177 -0.98 -29.25 -13.84
CA ASN A 177 0.24 -28.53 -13.47
C ASN A 177 0.85 -27.74 -14.63
N ARG A 178 0.65 -28.18 -15.88
CA ARG A 178 1.09 -27.46 -17.09
C ARG A 178 0.16 -26.29 -17.39
N ARG A 179 0.34 -25.18 -16.67
CA ARG A 179 -0.57 -24.02 -16.77
C ARG A 179 0.12 -22.67 -16.65
N VAL A 180 -0.61 -21.64 -17.05
CA VAL A 180 -0.39 -20.26 -16.62
C VAL A 180 -1.54 -19.85 -15.72
N HIS A 181 -1.23 -19.49 -14.48
CA HIS A 181 -2.18 -18.99 -13.51
C HIS A 181 -2.23 -17.46 -13.53
N PHE A 182 -3.43 -16.91 -13.45
CA PHE A 182 -3.67 -15.47 -13.41
C PHE A 182 -3.86 -15.00 -11.96
N ALA A 183 -2.92 -14.21 -11.46
CA ALA A 183 -3.02 -13.59 -10.15
C ALA A 183 -3.14 -12.06 -10.27
N PHE A 184 -3.78 -11.41 -9.29
CA PHE A 184 -3.77 -9.97 -9.20
C PHE A 184 -2.44 -9.48 -8.61
N ASP A 185 -1.82 -8.48 -9.24
CA ASP A 185 -0.65 -7.79 -8.70
C ASP A 185 -1.13 -6.85 -7.59
N ARG A 186 -1.55 -7.42 -6.46
CA ARG A 186 -1.69 -6.63 -5.24
C ARG A 186 -0.29 -6.16 -4.91
N GLN A 187 0.01 -4.90 -5.18
CA GLN A 187 1.15 -4.25 -4.55
C GLN A 187 1.00 -4.53 -3.07
N ARG A 188 1.86 -5.41 -2.54
CA ARG A 188 1.87 -5.71 -1.12
C ARG A 188 2.15 -4.37 -0.44
N GLY A 189 1.10 -3.73 0.06
CA GLY A 189 1.23 -2.87 1.21
C GLY A 189 1.97 -3.71 2.24
N VAL A 190 3.21 -3.31 2.51
CA VAL A 190 4.10 -3.91 3.50
C VAL A 190 3.28 -4.22 4.75
N ASN A 191 3.09 -5.53 5.00
CA ASN A 191 2.89 -6.18 6.30
C ASN A 191 2.53 -7.66 6.03
N ARG A 192 3.57 -8.48 5.93
CA ARG A 192 3.55 -9.85 6.46
C ARG A 192 4.40 -9.85 7.71
#